data_AF-A0A433WDJ5-F1
#
_entry.id   AF-A0A433WDJ5-F1
#
_cell.length_a   1.000
_cell.length_b   1.000
_cell.length_c   1.000
_cell.angle_alpha   90.00
_cell.angle_beta   90.00
_cell.angle_gamma   90.00
#
_symmetry.space_group_name_H-M   'P 1'
#
loop_
_entity.id
_entity.type
_entity.pdbx_description
1 polymer ?
#
loop_
_entity_poly.entity_id
_entity_poly.type
_entity_poly.pdbx_seq_one_letter_code
_entity_poly.pdbx_strand_id
1 'polypeptide(L)'
;MKSILERLDYPFPHADSPYAPAIQDFVTAWIDRLQLPDHIVARYRKSQLGNLGTRFYPFAGRAVLEAAALHLLLLFAFDDLYANQDPEVLQLHADQAIHHLQGHTTNSTSAVVREFSLLGRLLLENANEAWLQQYINNIKQYFTSMISEAYFTRTGIFPSVSYYKIVREQLVGLHQMVDLLEPANQTFLPAGIINSPFIHTLRKSAVLAMSWLNDIVSYPKELREGEIFNLVLLMTRENGGNLPAAMDAAVHLHNKEIAHLIQTAAHPPDFGSYNDAVAGYVKSIQYMITGHKVWSELTARYVVAD
;
A
#
# COMPACT_ATOMS: atom_id res chain seq x y z
N MET A 1 18.94 8.28 -6.88
CA MET A 1 17.61 7.66 -7.05
C MET A 1 17.36 7.22 -8.48
N LYS A 2 17.45 8.10 -9.50
CA LYS A 2 17.21 7.74 -10.91
C LYS A 2 18.01 6.53 -11.41
N SER A 3 19.31 6.45 -11.12
CA SER A 3 20.17 5.32 -11.48
C SER A 3 19.82 4.00 -10.78
N ILE A 4 19.11 4.03 -9.64
CA ILE A 4 18.65 2.82 -8.94
C ILE A 4 17.34 2.32 -9.54
N LEU A 5 16.43 3.24 -9.88
CA LEU A 5 15.14 2.91 -10.48
C LEU A 5 15.28 2.32 -11.89
N GLU A 6 16.34 2.69 -12.62
CA GLU A 6 16.71 2.08 -13.91
C GLU A 6 17.17 0.62 -13.79
N ARG A 7 17.54 0.16 -12.58
CA ARG A 7 17.97 -1.23 -12.32
C ARG A 7 16.81 -2.13 -11.90
N LEU A 8 15.62 -1.58 -11.71
CA LEU A 8 14.43 -2.33 -11.39
C LEU A 8 13.76 -2.76 -12.69
N ASP A 9 13.62 -4.07 -12.88
CA ASP A 9 13.12 -4.65 -14.13
C ASP A 9 11.60 -4.79 -14.10
N TYR A 10 10.91 -4.14 -15.06
CA TYR A 10 9.46 -4.19 -15.19
C TYR A 10 9.10 -4.43 -16.67
N PRO A 11 8.65 -5.64 -17.04
CA PRO A 11 8.19 -5.93 -18.39
C PRO A 11 6.70 -5.62 -18.59
N PHE A 12 6.09 -4.86 -17.67
CA PHE A 12 4.64 -4.66 -17.60
C PHE A 12 4.23 -3.30 -18.19
N PRO A 13 3.01 -3.20 -18.73
CA PRO A 13 2.50 -1.93 -19.24
C PRO A 13 2.23 -0.93 -18.10
N HIS A 14 2.17 0.35 -18.47
CA HIS A 14 1.59 1.41 -17.65
C HIS A 14 0.47 2.10 -18.43
N ALA A 15 -0.42 2.78 -17.70
CA ALA A 15 -1.46 3.63 -18.26
C ALA A 15 -1.77 4.76 -17.27
N ASP A 16 -2.26 5.87 -17.81
CA ASP A 16 -2.74 7.00 -17.01
C ASP A 16 -4.28 7.02 -17.04
N SER A 17 -4.90 7.26 -15.90
CA SER A 17 -6.35 7.41 -15.82
C SER A 17 -6.79 8.77 -16.36
N PRO A 18 -7.88 8.85 -17.14
CA PRO A 18 -8.47 10.14 -17.52
C PRO A 18 -9.03 10.93 -16.33
N TYR A 19 -9.27 10.26 -15.19
CA TYR A 19 -9.78 10.88 -13.97
C TYR A 19 -8.69 11.43 -13.04
N ALA A 20 -7.40 11.27 -13.38
CA ALA A 20 -6.30 11.66 -12.47
C ALA A 20 -6.41 13.10 -11.93
N PRO A 21 -6.70 14.14 -12.74
CA PRO A 21 -6.89 15.50 -12.21
C PRO A 21 -8.06 15.60 -11.22
N ALA A 22 -9.21 15.02 -11.56
CA ALA A 22 -10.40 15.08 -10.71
C ALA A 22 -10.20 14.35 -9.38
N ILE A 23 -9.47 13.23 -9.38
CA ILE A 23 -9.13 12.48 -8.17
C ILE A 23 -8.10 13.23 -7.31
N GLN A 24 -7.16 13.96 -7.94
CA GLN A 24 -6.24 14.81 -7.21
C GLN A 24 -6.97 15.98 -6.53
N ASP A 25 -7.95 16.58 -7.17
CA ASP A 25 -8.80 17.62 -6.58
C ASP A 25 -9.61 17.06 -5.40
N PHE A 26 -10.20 15.87 -5.57
CA PHE A 26 -10.90 15.15 -4.51
C PHE A 26 -10.03 14.93 -3.28
N VAL A 27 -8.81 14.40 -3.45
CA VAL A 27 -7.86 14.19 -2.33
C VAL A 27 -7.51 15.51 -1.66
N THR A 28 -7.28 16.56 -2.44
CA THR A 28 -6.90 17.88 -1.91
C THR A 28 -8.00 18.45 -1.01
N ALA A 29 -9.26 18.36 -1.45
CA ALA A 29 -10.40 18.79 -0.66
C ALA A 29 -10.56 17.97 0.63
N TRP A 30 -10.17 16.69 0.63
CA TRP A 30 -10.25 15.85 1.83
C TRP A 30 -9.12 16.11 2.81
N ILE A 31 -7.91 16.41 2.34
CA ILE A 31 -6.79 16.83 3.21
C ILE A 31 -7.23 18.01 4.10
N ASP A 32 -7.93 18.99 3.54
CA ASP A 32 -8.41 20.16 4.28
C ASP A 32 -9.47 19.81 5.35
N ARG A 33 -10.18 18.69 5.19
CA ARG A 33 -11.21 18.21 6.13
C ARG A 33 -10.65 17.37 7.28
N LEU A 34 -9.50 16.73 7.08
CA LEU A 34 -8.92 15.78 8.04
C LEU A 34 -8.32 16.45 9.28
N GLN A 35 -8.28 17.79 9.35
CA GLN A 35 -7.76 18.54 10.49
C GLN A 35 -6.36 18.08 10.93
N LEU A 36 -5.52 17.74 9.95
CA LEU A 36 -4.16 17.27 10.19
C LEU A 36 -3.25 18.44 10.63
N PRO A 37 -2.18 18.17 11.38
CA PRO A 37 -1.14 19.16 11.64
C PRO A 37 -0.61 19.81 10.36
N ASP A 38 -0.32 21.12 10.40
CA ASP A 38 0.09 21.91 9.22
C ASP A 38 1.27 21.32 8.45
N HIS A 39 2.25 20.75 9.16
CA HIS A 39 3.42 20.11 8.54
C HIS A 39 3.05 18.84 7.75
N ILE A 40 2.05 18.07 8.20
CA ILE A 40 1.53 16.89 7.48
C ILE A 40 0.73 17.35 6.25
N VAL A 41 -0.13 18.37 6.41
CA VAL A 41 -0.90 18.96 5.29
C VAL A 41 0.04 19.45 4.18
N ALA A 42 1.08 20.20 4.54
CA ALA A 42 2.07 20.71 3.59
C ALA A 42 2.79 19.58 2.83
N ARG A 43 3.11 18.47 3.51
CA ARG A 43 3.69 17.27 2.89
C ARG A 43 2.72 16.59 1.93
N TYR A 44 1.45 16.45 2.31
CA TYR A 44 0.44 15.76 1.50
C TYR A 44 0.06 16.52 0.23
N ARG A 45 0.02 17.86 0.30
CA ARG A 45 -0.18 18.69 -0.90
C ARG A 45 0.93 18.51 -1.94
N LYS A 46 2.13 18.08 -1.52
CA LYS A 46 3.27 17.80 -2.43
C LYS A 46 3.34 16.36 -2.91
N SER A 47 2.71 15.40 -2.23
CA SER A 47 2.87 13.97 -2.52
C SER A 47 2.02 13.45 -3.69
N GLN A 48 1.04 14.23 -4.15
CA GLN A 48 0.14 13.89 -5.27
C GLN A 48 -0.51 12.50 -5.09
N LEU A 49 -1.14 12.24 -3.93
CA LEU A 49 -1.70 10.92 -3.61
C LEU A 49 -2.83 10.49 -4.56
N GLY A 50 -3.56 11.45 -5.17
CA GLY A 50 -4.57 11.12 -6.18
C GLY A 50 -3.96 10.45 -7.41
N ASN A 51 -2.76 10.88 -7.80
CA ASN A 51 -2.01 10.25 -8.88
C ASN A 51 -1.56 8.82 -8.54
N LEU A 52 -1.28 8.50 -7.27
CA LEU A 52 -0.96 7.12 -6.89
C LEU A 52 -2.15 6.19 -7.10
N GLY A 53 -3.30 6.54 -6.53
CA GLY A 53 -4.52 5.71 -6.64
C GLY A 53 -4.94 5.48 -8.10
N THR A 54 -4.90 6.53 -8.92
CA THR A 54 -5.24 6.41 -10.35
C THR A 54 -4.24 5.60 -11.17
N ARG A 55 -2.97 5.51 -10.74
CA ARG A 55 -1.96 4.65 -11.38
C ARG A 55 -2.08 3.19 -10.98
N PHE A 56 -2.64 2.90 -9.80
CA PHE A 56 -2.97 1.53 -9.41
C PHE A 56 -4.12 0.97 -10.25
N TYR A 57 -5.13 1.79 -10.54
CA TYR A 57 -6.35 1.38 -11.22
C TYR A 57 -6.66 2.27 -12.45
N PRO A 58 -5.79 2.27 -13.49
CA PRO A 58 -5.86 3.26 -14.57
C PRO A 58 -7.17 3.25 -15.36
N PHE A 59 -7.87 2.12 -15.39
CA PHE A 59 -9.13 1.94 -16.13
C PHE A 59 -10.38 1.97 -15.24
N ALA A 60 -10.23 2.15 -13.93
CA ALA A 60 -11.36 2.16 -13.01
C ALA A 60 -12.27 3.38 -13.21
N GLY A 61 -13.55 3.20 -12.93
CA GLY A 61 -14.51 4.29 -12.87
C GLY A 61 -14.21 5.26 -11.72
N ARG A 62 -14.67 6.50 -11.86
CA ARG A 62 -14.43 7.57 -10.89
C ARG A 62 -14.82 7.21 -9.46
N ALA A 63 -15.95 6.56 -9.24
CA ALA A 63 -16.42 6.21 -7.90
C ALA A 63 -15.45 5.28 -7.14
N VAL A 64 -14.92 4.25 -7.83
CA VAL A 64 -13.90 3.36 -7.26
C VAL A 64 -12.60 4.13 -6.99
N LEU A 65 -12.20 5.02 -7.89
CA LEU A 65 -11.00 5.83 -7.72
C LEU A 65 -11.11 6.81 -6.53
N GLU A 66 -12.28 7.39 -6.27
CA GLU A 66 -12.52 8.23 -5.09
C GLU A 66 -12.40 7.40 -3.81
N ALA A 67 -12.96 6.18 -3.77
CA ALA A 67 -12.82 5.27 -2.64
C ALA A 67 -11.36 4.86 -2.42
N ALA A 68 -10.63 4.50 -3.48
CA ALA A 68 -9.23 4.12 -3.42
C ALA A 68 -8.33 5.28 -2.97
N ALA A 69 -8.59 6.48 -3.46
CA ALA A 69 -7.84 7.67 -3.08
C ALA A 69 -8.11 8.08 -1.63
N LEU A 70 -9.37 7.97 -1.16
CA LEU A 70 -9.72 8.15 0.25
C LEU A 70 -9.02 7.10 1.11
N HIS A 71 -9.03 5.83 0.71
CA HIS A 71 -8.33 4.78 1.44
C HIS A 71 -6.84 5.08 1.61
N LEU A 72 -6.14 5.42 0.53
CA LEU A 72 -4.73 5.81 0.56
C LEU A 72 -4.50 6.98 1.53
N LEU A 73 -5.29 8.04 1.40
CA LEU A 73 -5.18 9.22 2.25
C LEU A 73 -5.37 8.87 3.74
N LEU A 74 -6.40 8.08 4.06
CA LEU A 74 -6.68 7.67 5.44
C LEU A 74 -5.59 6.76 6.00
N LEU A 75 -5.03 5.84 5.20
CA LEU A 75 -3.96 4.96 5.63
C LEU A 75 -2.69 5.75 5.95
N PHE A 76 -2.27 6.65 5.05
CA PHE A 76 -1.13 7.54 5.31
C PHE A 76 -1.36 8.43 6.53
N ALA A 77 -2.54 9.02 6.66
CA ALA A 77 -2.86 9.91 7.77
C ALA A 77 -2.88 9.15 9.10
N PHE A 78 -3.40 7.92 9.09
CA PHE A 78 -3.43 7.07 10.27
C PHE A 78 -2.01 6.67 10.70
N ASP A 79 -1.18 6.24 9.75
CA ASP A 79 0.23 5.91 9.96
C ASP A 79 0.99 7.10 10.57
N ASP A 80 0.93 8.27 9.92
CA ASP A 80 1.64 9.47 10.36
C ASP A 80 1.20 9.98 11.75
N LEU A 81 -0.06 9.77 12.15
CA LEU A 81 -0.58 10.21 13.44
C LEU A 81 -0.33 9.20 14.57
N TYR A 82 -0.39 7.90 14.27
CA TYR A 82 -0.55 6.87 15.29
C TYR A 82 0.58 5.84 15.34
N ALA A 83 1.38 5.65 14.29
CA ALA A 83 2.42 4.61 14.26
C ALA A 83 3.45 4.75 15.40
N ASN A 84 3.75 5.99 15.79
CA ASN A 84 4.70 6.33 16.85
C ASN A 84 4.06 6.59 18.24
N GLN A 85 2.76 6.36 18.38
CA GLN A 85 2.05 6.52 19.66
C GLN A 85 2.25 5.29 20.56
N ASP A 86 1.68 5.35 21.77
CA ASP A 86 1.61 4.17 22.62
C ASP A 86 0.78 3.05 21.95
N PRO A 87 1.22 1.78 21.98
CA PRO A 87 0.49 0.65 21.43
C PRO A 87 -0.98 0.60 21.87
N GLU A 88 -1.29 0.98 23.11
CA GLU A 88 -2.68 1.02 23.60
C GLU A 88 -3.50 2.12 22.91
N VAL A 89 -2.90 3.29 22.66
CA VAL A 89 -3.54 4.41 21.94
C VAL A 89 -3.74 4.06 20.47
N LEU A 90 -2.72 3.44 19.84
CA LEU A 90 -2.81 2.95 18.47
C LEU A 90 -3.91 1.88 18.33
N GLN A 91 -3.96 0.90 19.23
CA GLN A 91 -5.00 -0.14 19.26
C GLN A 91 -6.40 0.46 19.40
N LEU A 92 -6.59 1.44 20.31
CA LEU A 92 -7.86 2.13 20.47
C LEU A 92 -8.34 2.77 19.16
N HIS A 93 -7.47 3.52 18.49
CA HIS A 93 -7.83 4.18 17.24
C HIS A 93 -8.02 3.21 16.08
N ALA A 94 -7.26 2.11 16.04
CA ALA A 94 -7.43 1.03 15.07
C ALA A 94 -8.81 0.38 15.22
N ASP A 95 -9.20 0.02 16.45
CA ASP A 95 -10.52 -0.57 16.73
C ASP A 95 -11.65 0.39 16.37
N GLN A 96 -11.51 1.67 16.68
CA GLN A 96 -12.48 2.69 16.27
C GLN A 96 -12.59 2.80 14.75
N ALA A 97 -11.46 2.81 14.02
CA ALA A 97 -11.45 2.88 12.56
C ALA A 97 -12.15 1.66 11.93
N ILE A 98 -11.93 0.46 12.48
CA ILE A 98 -12.64 -0.76 12.07
C ILE A 98 -14.14 -0.65 12.31
N HIS A 99 -14.57 -0.19 13.49
CA HIS A 99 -15.99 0.02 13.78
C HIS A 99 -16.63 1.01 12.79
N HIS A 100 -15.95 2.12 12.51
CA HIS A 100 -16.39 3.11 11.53
C HIS A 100 -16.51 2.52 10.13
N LEU A 101 -15.54 1.72 9.69
CA LEU A 101 -15.54 1.03 8.40
C LEU A 101 -16.68 0.01 8.27
N GLN A 102 -17.11 -0.59 9.39
CA GLN A 102 -18.28 -1.47 9.48
C GLN A 102 -19.62 -0.72 9.54
N GLY A 103 -19.62 0.61 9.53
CA GLY A 103 -20.82 1.44 9.60
C GLY A 103 -21.30 1.73 11.03
N HIS A 104 -20.54 1.35 12.06
CA HIS A 104 -20.85 1.70 13.44
C HIS A 104 -20.33 3.08 13.80
N THR A 105 -20.92 3.72 14.81
CA THR A 105 -20.45 4.99 15.36
C THR A 105 -19.65 4.78 16.63
N THR A 106 -18.59 5.57 16.83
CA THR A 106 -17.82 5.62 18.07
C THR A 106 -17.78 7.05 18.63
N ASN A 107 -17.23 7.22 19.83
CA ASN A 107 -16.98 8.53 20.42
C ASN A 107 -15.63 9.15 19.96
N SER A 108 -15.07 8.70 18.84
CA SER A 108 -13.76 9.16 18.37
C SER A 108 -13.74 10.65 18.04
N THR A 109 -12.81 11.39 18.64
CA THR A 109 -12.56 12.80 18.36
C THR A 109 -11.68 13.01 17.12
N SER A 110 -11.00 11.96 16.63
CA SER A 110 -10.16 12.01 15.43
C SER A 110 -10.99 12.12 14.15
N ALA A 111 -10.73 13.15 13.35
CA ALA A 111 -11.35 13.30 12.04
C ALA A 111 -10.96 12.15 11.09
N VAL A 112 -9.68 11.74 11.09
CA VAL A 112 -9.17 10.62 10.28
C VAL A 112 -9.92 9.33 10.59
N VAL A 113 -10.07 8.99 11.88
CA VAL A 113 -10.75 7.76 12.30
C VAL A 113 -12.23 7.76 11.88
N ARG A 114 -12.93 8.90 11.99
CA ARG A 114 -14.35 8.99 11.60
C ARG A 114 -14.56 8.84 10.09
N GLU A 115 -13.62 9.29 9.26
CA GLU A 115 -13.72 9.19 7.80
C GLU A 115 -13.68 7.75 7.27
N PHE A 116 -13.26 6.77 8.08
CA PHE A 116 -13.42 5.35 7.73
C PHE A 116 -14.90 4.96 7.50
N SER A 117 -15.86 5.66 8.09
CA SER A 117 -17.29 5.45 7.80
C SER A 117 -17.68 5.92 6.40
N LEU A 118 -17.10 7.01 5.90
CA LEU A 118 -17.30 7.41 4.50
C LEU A 118 -16.64 6.38 3.58
N LEU A 119 -15.42 5.95 3.89
CA LEU A 119 -14.73 4.92 3.13
C LEU A 119 -15.57 3.65 3.01
N GLY A 120 -16.11 3.12 4.12
CA GLY A 120 -16.96 1.93 4.11
C GLY A 120 -18.18 2.07 3.20
N ARG A 121 -18.83 3.24 3.22
CA ARG A 121 -19.97 3.54 2.33
C ARG A 121 -19.56 3.57 0.85
N LEU A 122 -18.49 4.29 0.51
CA LEU A 122 -18.01 4.36 -0.88
C LEU A 122 -17.58 3.00 -1.42
N LEU A 123 -17.01 2.14 -0.57
CA LEU A 123 -16.66 0.77 -0.94
C LEU A 123 -17.92 -0.07 -1.23
N LEU A 124 -18.96 0.02 -0.41
CA LEU A 124 -20.22 -0.71 -0.63
C LEU A 124 -21.02 -0.22 -1.83
N GLU A 125 -20.81 1.02 -2.29
CA GLU A 125 -21.40 1.50 -3.54
C GLU A 125 -20.80 0.79 -4.78
N ASN A 126 -19.61 0.17 -4.65
CA ASN A 126 -18.86 -0.42 -5.76
C ASN A 126 -18.52 -1.91 -5.55
N ALA A 127 -18.85 -2.48 -4.38
CA ALA A 127 -18.57 -3.85 -4.00
C ALA A 127 -19.70 -4.42 -3.14
N ASN A 128 -19.62 -5.70 -2.81
CA ASN A 128 -20.60 -6.36 -1.95
C ASN A 128 -20.08 -6.53 -0.51
N GLU A 129 -20.98 -6.87 0.41
CA GLU A 129 -20.65 -7.05 1.83
C GLU A 129 -19.59 -8.13 2.08
N ALA A 130 -19.63 -9.24 1.33
CA ALA A 130 -18.66 -10.32 1.49
C ALA A 130 -17.24 -9.87 1.14
N TRP A 131 -17.09 -9.10 0.06
CA TRP A 131 -15.83 -8.46 -0.31
C TRP A 131 -15.38 -7.45 0.76
N LEU A 132 -16.29 -6.60 1.26
CA LEU A 132 -15.96 -5.62 2.30
C LEU A 132 -15.46 -6.31 3.58
N GLN A 133 -16.04 -7.45 3.98
CA GLN A 133 -15.55 -8.20 5.14
C GLN A 133 -14.11 -8.70 4.94
N GLN A 134 -13.78 -9.20 3.75
CA GLN A 134 -12.41 -9.62 3.44
C GLN A 134 -11.43 -8.42 3.46
N TYR A 135 -11.82 -7.30 2.86
CA TYR A 135 -11.07 -6.05 2.90
C TYR A 135 -10.83 -5.57 4.35
N ILE A 136 -11.87 -5.58 5.20
CA ILE A 136 -11.77 -5.24 6.63
C ILE A 136 -10.79 -6.17 7.34
N ASN A 137 -10.79 -7.47 7.04
CA ASN A 137 -9.85 -8.42 7.64
C ASN A 137 -8.39 -8.13 7.26
N ASN A 138 -8.15 -7.64 6.04
CA ASN A 138 -6.82 -7.18 5.66
C ASN A 138 -6.45 -5.88 6.38
N ILE A 139 -7.37 -4.91 6.53
CA ILE A 139 -7.12 -3.69 7.34
C ILE A 139 -6.74 -4.06 8.79
N LYS A 140 -7.46 -4.99 9.41
CA LYS A 140 -7.15 -5.49 10.77
C LYS A 140 -5.74 -6.04 10.86
N GLN A 141 -5.32 -6.87 9.91
CA GLN A 141 -3.96 -7.43 9.88
C GLN A 141 -2.88 -6.35 9.76
N TYR A 142 -3.12 -5.31 8.96
CA TYR A 142 -2.23 -4.15 8.88
C TYR A 142 -2.14 -3.42 10.22
N PHE A 143 -3.26 -3.10 10.87
CA PHE A 143 -3.23 -2.47 12.20
C PHE A 143 -2.54 -3.32 13.26
N THR A 144 -2.78 -4.63 13.29
CA THR A 144 -2.06 -5.56 14.18
C THR A 144 -0.55 -5.52 13.92
N SER A 145 -0.14 -5.37 12.66
CA SER A 145 1.27 -5.29 12.29
C SER A 145 1.89 -3.96 12.73
N MET A 146 1.20 -2.83 12.55
CA MET A 146 1.65 -1.52 13.08
C MET A 146 1.87 -1.55 14.60
N ILE A 147 0.96 -2.21 15.33
CA ILE A 147 1.08 -2.35 16.79
C ILE A 147 2.33 -3.17 17.15
N SER A 148 2.62 -4.22 16.38
CA SER A 148 3.83 -5.03 16.55
C SER A 148 5.09 -4.20 16.30
N GLU A 149 5.09 -3.35 15.26
CA GLU A 149 6.17 -2.41 14.94
C GLU A 149 6.38 -1.37 16.05
N ALA A 150 5.31 -0.80 16.61
CA ALA A 150 5.38 0.18 17.69
C ALA A 150 6.15 -0.31 18.93
N TYR A 151 6.11 -1.62 19.23
CA TYR A 151 6.93 -2.21 20.32
C TYR A 151 8.44 -2.13 20.04
N PHE A 152 8.87 -2.38 18.81
CA PHE A 152 10.29 -2.25 18.42
C PHE A 152 10.73 -0.79 18.46
N THR A 153 9.90 0.11 17.91
CA THR A 153 10.19 1.56 17.88
C THR A 153 10.38 2.11 19.28
N ARG A 154 9.50 1.75 20.22
CA ARG A 154 9.59 2.20 21.63
C ARG A 154 10.79 1.64 22.38
N THR A 155 11.21 0.42 22.07
CA THR A 155 12.38 -0.19 22.72
C THR A 155 13.70 0.20 22.06
N GLY A 156 13.66 0.85 20.90
CA GLY A 156 14.84 1.19 20.11
C GLY A 156 15.58 -0.03 19.57
N ILE A 157 14.93 -1.20 19.56
CA ILE A 157 15.51 -2.45 19.08
C ILE A 157 15.31 -2.53 17.58
N PHE A 158 16.41 -2.61 16.83
CA PHE A 158 16.34 -2.89 15.40
C PHE A 158 15.97 -4.36 15.17
N PRO A 159 14.95 -4.66 14.34
CA PRO A 159 14.67 -6.03 13.92
C PRO A 159 15.83 -6.59 13.08
N SER A 160 15.96 -7.92 13.02
CA SER A 160 16.86 -8.54 12.04
C SER A 160 16.28 -8.45 10.62
N VAL A 161 17.13 -8.46 9.59
CA VAL A 161 16.69 -8.47 8.19
C VAL A 161 15.79 -9.69 7.91
N SER A 162 16.10 -10.85 8.50
CA SER A 162 15.29 -12.06 8.35
C SER A 162 13.89 -11.91 8.96
N TYR A 163 13.78 -11.30 10.15
CA TYR A 163 12.48 -11.01 10.76
C TYR A 163 11.71 -9.99 9.92
N TYR A 164 12.36 -8.88 9.54
CA TYR A 164 11.75 -7.83 8.73
C TYR A 164 11.15 -8.36 7.42
N LYS A 165 11.87 -9.25 6.73
CA LYS A 165 11.37 -9.90 5.50
C LYS A 165 10.07 -10.70 5.70
N ILE A 166 9.85 -11.24 6.89
CA ILE A 166 8.64 -12.00 7.22
C ILE A 166 7.47 -11.03 7.45
N VAL A 167 7.70 -9.95 8.19
CA VAL A 167 6.63 -9.04 8.63
C VAL A 167 6.29 -7.94 7.62
N ARG A 168 7.23 -7.57 6.73
CA ARG A 168 7.06 -6.43 5.81
C ARG A 168 5.85 -6.56 4.89
N GLU A 169 5.46 -7.78 4.53
CA GLU A 169 4.26 -8.03 3.73
C GLU A 169 3.00 -7.42 4.37
N GLN A 170 2.88 -7.51 5.69
CA GLN A 170 1.70 -7.01 6.42
C GLN A 170 1.87 -5.56 6.88
N LEU A 171 3.11 -5.13 7.15
CA LEU A 171 3.41 -3.75 7.59
C LEU A 171 3.20 -2.69 6.51
N VAL A 172 3.27 -3.05 5.24
CA VAL A 172 3.21 -2.05 4.15
C VAL A 172 1.79 -1.56 3.84
N GLY A 173 0.75 -2.29 4.26
CA GLY A 173 -0.65 -1.91 3.99
C GLY A 173 -1.06 -1.97 2.52
N LEU A 174 -0.51 -2.90 1.74
CA LEU A 174 -0.79 -3.03 0.29
C LEU A 174 -1.81 -4.12 -0.06
N HIS A 175 -2.08 -5.08 0.84
CA HIS A 175 -3.08 -6.13 0.56
C HIS A 175 -4.47 -5.55 0.29
N GLN A 176 -4.82 -4.48 0.99
CA GLN A 176 -6.08 -3.74 0.87
C GLN A 176 -6.16 -2.97 -0.44
N MET A 177 -5.01 -2.48 -0.93
CA MET A 177 -4.91 -1.89 -2.27
C MET A 177 -5.08 -2.98 -3.34
N VAL A 178 -4.55 -4.17 -3.13
CA VAL A 178 -4.74 -5.29 -4.06
C VAL A 178 -6.18 -5.81 -4.06
N ASP A 179 -6.90 -5.75 -2.93
CA ASP A 179 -8.33 -6.10 -2.87
C ASP A 179 -9.16 -5.20 -3.80
N LEU A 180 -8.82 -3.91 -3.91
CA LEU A 180 -9.52 -2.94 -4.74
C LEU A 180 -9.44 -3.22 -6.25
N LEU A 181 -8.63 -4.20 -6.69
CA LEU A 181 -8.61 -4.64 -8.09
C LEU A 181 -9.95 -5.25 -8.53
N GLU A 182 -10.66 -5.96 -7.66
CA GLU A 182 -11.98 -6.54 -7.98
C GLU A 182 -13.04 -5.45 -8.27
N PRO A 183 -13.28 -4.45 -7.39
CA PRO A 183 -14.19 -3.35 -7.70
C PRO A 183 -13.69 -2.47 -8.85
N ALA A 184 -12.37 -2.25 -8.98
CA ALA A 184 -11.80 -1.51 -10.11
C ALA A 184 -12.10 -2.15 -11.47
N ASN A 185 -12.06 -3.48 -11.53
CA ASN A 185 -12.36 -4.27 -12.72
C ASN A 185 -13.85 -4.59 -12.87
N GLN A 186 -14.68 -4.22 -11.88
CA GLN A 186 -16.08 -4.66 -11.76
C GLN A 186 -16.24 -6.18 -11.91
N THR A 187 -15.23 -6.94 -11.48
CA THR A 187 -15.12 -8.39 -11.66
C THR A 187 -14.72 -9.00 -10.33
N PHE A 188 -15.67 -9.68 -9.69
CA PHE A 188 -15.46 -10.36 -8.40
C PHE A 188 -15.22 -11.85 -8.65
N LEU A 189 -14.05 -12.33 -8.24
CA LEU A 189 -13.69 -13.74 -8.40
C LEU A 189 -14.38 -14.57 -7.29
N PRO A 190 -14.89 -15.77 -7.60
CA PRO A 190 -15.43 -16.66 -6.59
C PRO A 190 -14.43 -16.94 -5.47
N ALA A 191 -14.92 -17.16 -4.25
CA ALA A 191 -14.09 -17.40 -3.06
C ALA A 191 -13.04 -18.51 -3.25
N GLY A 192 -13.38 -19.59 -3.97
CA GLY A 192 -12.44 -20.68 -4.26
C GLY A 192 -11.31 -20.30 -5.22
N ILE A 193 -11.50 -19.25 -6.03
CA ILE A 193 -10.50 -18.74 -7.00
C ILE A 193 -9.67 -17.63 -6.36
N ILE A 194 -10.28 -16.61 -5.75
CA ILE A 194 -9.56 -15.48 -5.13
C ILE A 194 -8.65 -15.96 -3.98
N ASN A 195 -9.06 -17.02 -3.26
CA ASN A 195 -8.26 -17.63 -2.20
C ASN A 195 -7.41 -18.81 -2.69
N SER A 196 -7.32 -19.04 -4.00
CA SER A 196 -6.48 -20.11 -4.54
C SER A 196 -4.98 -19.83 -4.28
N PRO A 197 -4.15 -20.86 -4.15
CA PRO A 197 -2.70 -20.68 -4.01
C PRO A 197 -2.07 -19.87 -5.15
N PHE A 198 -2.63 -19.97 -6.35
CA PHE A 198 -2.20 -19.22 -7.54
C PHE A 198 -2.37 -17.70 -7.33
N ILE A 199 -3.60 -17.27 -6.99
CA ILE A 199 -3.87 -15.85 -6.76
C ILE A 199 -3.10 -15.34 -5.54
N HIS A 200 -3.06 -16.11 -4.45
CA HIS A 200 -2.32 -15.72 -3.24
C HIS A 200 -0.82 -15.48 -3.54
N THR A 201 -0.20 -16.35 -4.34
CA THR A 201 1.21 -16.21 -4.74
C THR A 201 1.44 -14.93 -5.54
N LEU A 202 0.58 -14.64 -6.52
CA LEU A 202 0.67 -13.40 -7.32
C LEU A 202 0.50 -12.16 -6.45
N ARG A 203 -0.52 -12.14 -5.57
CA ARG A 203 -0.76 -11.02 -4.64
C ARG A 203 0.43 -10.79 -3.73
N LYS A 204 0.99 -11.87 -3.16
CA LYS A 204 2.17 -11.80 -2.29
C LYS A 204 3.39 -11.22 -3.00
N SER A 205 3.73 -11.72 -4.20
CA SER A 205 4.87 -11.19 -4.94
C SER A 205 4.66 -9.75 -5.39
N ALA A 206 3.43 -9.35 -5.73
CA ALA A 206 3.10 -7.96 -6.01
C ALA A 206 3.32 -7.05 -4.79
N VAL A 207 2.76 -7.44 -3.64
CA VAL A 207 2.91 -6.70 -2.37
C VAL A 207 4.38 -6.57 -2.00
N LEU A 208 5.14 -7.67 -1.99
CA LEU A 208 6.56 -7.64 -1.64
C LEU A 208 7.39 -6.82 -2.62
N ALA A 209 7.18 -6.94 -3.93
CA ALA A 209 7.88 -6.12 -4.92
C ALA A 209 7.63 -4.63 -4.67
N MET A 210 6.38 -4.24 -4.43
CA MET A 210 6.02 -2.87 -4.11
C MET A 210 6.60 -2.40 -2.76
N SER A 211 6.66 -3.26 -1.75
CA SER A 211 7.32 -2.95 -0.47
C SER A 211 8.82 -2.71 -0.65
N TRP A 212 9.52 -3.56 -1.40
CA TRP A 212 10.95 -3.39 -1.64
C TRP A 212 11.24 -2.14 -2.45
N LEU A 213 10.41 -1.81 -3.44
CA LEU A 213 10.49 -0.53 -4.13
C LEU A 213 10.33 0.62 -3.15
N ASN A 214 9.31 0.59 -2.28
CA ASN A 214 9.06 1.61 -1.27
C ASN A 214 10.30 1.83 -0.40
N ASP A 215 10.86 0.77 0.20
CA ASP A 215 12.03 0.84 1.06
C ASP A 215 13.26 1.44 0.33
N ILE A 216 13.45 1.09 -0.94
CA ILE A 216 14.54 1.59 -1.78
C ILE A 216 14.41 3.10 -2.01
N VAL A 217 13.21 3.58 -2.36
CA VAL A 217 12.99 5.00 -2.69
C VAL A 217 12.83 5.86 -1.45
N SER A 218 12.30 5.31 -0.35
CA SER A 218 12.08 6.01 0.90
C SER A 218 13.32 6.06 1.78
N TYR A 219 14.32 5.18 1.56
CA TYR A 219 15.56 5.10 2.36
C TYR A 219 16.18 6.46 2.73
N PRO A 220 16.42 7.41 1.79
CA PRO A 220 17.06 8.67 2.16
C PRO A 220 16.21 9.50 3.12
N LYS A 221 14.88 9.48 2.97
CA LYS A 221 13.93 10.16 3.86
C LYS A 221 13.96 9.50 5.24
N GLU A 222 13.76 8.19 5.26
CA GLU A 222 13.62 7.38 6.47
C GLU A 222 14.89 7.35 7.31
N LEU A 223 16.07 7.37 6.67
CA LEU A 223 17.35 7.53 7.36
C LEU A 223 17.40 8.84 8.17
N ARG A 224 16.90 9.96 7.63
CA ARG A 224 16.89 11.26 8.34
C ARG A 224 15.84 11.31 9.44
N GLU A 225 14.73 10.62 9.26
CA GLU A 225 13.65 10.53 10.24
C GLU A 225 13.99 9.55 11.39
N GLY A 226 15.09 8.79 11.27
CA GLY A 226 15.53 7.84 12.29
C GLY A 226 14.71 6.56 12.30
N GLU A 227 14.08 6.22 11.18
CA GLU A 227 13.27 5.01 11.06
C GLU A 227 14.09 3.73 11.25
N ILE A 228 13.44 2.70 11.80
CA ILE A 228 14.10 1.41 12.08
C ILE A 228 13.54 0.26 11.24
N PHE A 229 12.43 0.45 10.53
CA PHE A 229 11.75 -0.55 9.69
C PHE A 229 11.91 -0.26 8.19
N ASN A 230 13.14 -0.37 7.69
CA ASN A 230 13.45 -0.27 6.25
C ASN A 230 14.49 -1.32 5.87
N LEU A 231 14.25 -2.08 4.79
CA LEU A 231 15.15 -3.14 4.36
C LEU A 231 16.59 -2.66 4.15
N VAL A 232 16.78 -1.51 3.50
CA VAL A 232 18.10 -0.95 3.18
C VAL A 232 18.80 -0.48 4.44
N LEU A 233 18.10 0.16 5.39
CA LEU A 233 18.65 0.54 6.69
C LEU A 233 19.16 -0.68 7.46
N LEU A 234 18.31 -1.72 7.56
CA LEU A 234 18.63 -2.95 8.29
C LEU A 234 19.81 -3.70 7.65
N MET A 235 19.81 -3.85 6.33
CA MET A 235 20.91 -4.50 5.62
C MET A 235 22.23 -3.73 5.74
N THR A 236 22.18 -2.39 5.66
CA THR A 236 23.36 -1.54 5.85
C THR A 236 23.93 -1.70 7.26
N ARG A 237 23.07 -1.84 8.26
CA ARG A 237 23.49 -2.08 9.64
C ARG A 237 24.12 -3.46 9.80
N GLU A 238 23.47 -4.51 9.30
CA GLU A 238 23.94 -5.89 9.45
C GLU A 238 25.25 -6.17 8.69
N ASN A 239 25.49 -5.48 7.56
CA ASN A 239 26.68 -5.70 6.73
C ASN A 239 27.87 -4.77 7.05
N GLY A 240 27.85 -4.08 8.19
CA GLY A 240 28.96 -3.21 8.63
C GLY A 240 29.01 -1.83 7.97
N GLY A 241 27.89 -1.31 7.48
CA GLY A 241 27.77 0.04 6.94
C GLY A 241 27.90 0.14 5.42
N ASN A 242 27.91 -0.98 4.69
CA ASN A 242 28.04 -0.99 3.24
C ASN A 242 26.68 -0.74 2.55
N LEU A 243 26.34 0.54 2.38
CA LEU A 243 25.12 0.97 1.71
C LEU A 243 25.01 0.47 0.26
N PRO A 244 26.04 0.58 -0.61
CA PRO A 244 25.96 0.04 -1.97
C PRO A 244 25.55 -1.45 -2.00
N ALA A 245 26.17 -2.29 -1.15
CA ALA A 245 25.82 -3.70 -1.07
C ALA A 245 24.38 -3.93 -0.55
N ALA A 246 23.92 -3.13 0.42
CA ALA A 246 22.54 -3.20 0.91
C ALA A 246 21.52 -2.80 -0.17
N MET A 247 21.82 -1.76 -0.94
CA MET A 247 20.98 -1.31 -2.05
C MET A 247 20.92 -2.36 -3.17
N ASP A 248 22.07 -2.96 -3.51
CA ASP A 248 22.14 -4.03 -4.50
C ASP A 248 21.33 -5.26 -4.08
N ALA A 249 21.38 -5.63 -2.80
CA ALA A 249 20.59 -6.72 -2.25
C ALA A 249 19.08 -6.42 -2.25
N ALA A 250 18.68 -5.18 -1.93
CA ALA A 250 17.28 -4.76 -2.00
C ALA A 250 16.74 -4.78 -3.44
N VAL A 251 17.51 -4.27 -4.41
CA VAL A 251 17.18 -4.33 -5.84
C VAL A 251 17.05 -5.79 -6.30
N HIS A 252 17.96 -6.67 -5.88
CA HIS A 252 17.88 -8.09 -6.21
C HIS A 252 16.60 -8.75 -5.66
N LEU A 253 16.21 -8.45 -4.42
CA LEU A 253 14.96 -8.96 -3.83
C LEU A 253 13.73 -8.45 -4.58
N HIS A 254 13.70 -7.17 -4.93
CA HIS A 254 12.64 -6.61 -5.77
C HIS A 254 12.51 -7.36 -7.10
N ASN A 255 13.60 -7.47 -7.87
CA ASN A 255 13.59 -8.14 -9.17
C ASN A 255 13.24 -9.63 -9.05
N LYS A 256 13.61 -10.28 -7.94
CA LYS A 256 13.23 -11.67 -7.67
C LYS A 256 11.71 -11.84 -7.53
N GLU A 257 11.03 -10.92 -6.85
CA GLU A 257 9.57 -10.97 -6.72
C GLU A 257 8.87 -10.71 -8.07
N ILE A 258 9.40 -9.80 -8.89
CA ILE A 258 8.89 -9.59 -10.26
C ILE A 258 9.07 -10.85 -11.10
N ALA A 259 10.24 -11.47 -11.08
CA ALA A 259 10.51 -12.72 -11.82
C ALA A 259 9.59 -13.86 -11.36
N HIS A 260 9.36 -13.99 -10.05
CA HIS A 260 8.44 -14.99 -9.50
C HIS A 260 7.01 -14.73 -9.97
N LEU A 261 6.54 -13.48 -9.94
CA LEU A 261 5.23 -13.10 -10.45
C LEU A 261 5.06 -13.46 -11.93
N ILE A 262 6.05 -13.17 -12.77
CA ILE A 262 6.04 -13.53 -14.20
C ILE A 262 5.94 -15.04 -14.38
N GLN A 263 6.78 -15.79 -13.66
CA GLN A 263 6.81 -17.24 -13.74
C GLN A 263 5.48 -17.86 -13.32
N THR A 264 4.89 -17.39 -12.22
CA THR A 264 3.57 -17.83 -11.76
C THR A 264 2.51 -17.48 -12.79
N ALA A 265 2.45 -16.23 -13.25
CA ALA A 265 1.44 -15.76 -14.21
C ALA A 265 1.47 -16.51 -15.55
N ALA A 266 2.63 -17.04 -15.97
CA ALA A 266 2.77 -17.83 -17.19
C ALA A 266 2.15 -19.24 -17.10
N HIS A 267 1.81 -19.72 -15.90
CA HIS A 267 1.31 -21.09 -15.68
C HIS A 267 0.03 -21.09 -14.83
N PRO A 268 -1.06 -20.44 -15.27
CA PRO A 268 -2.32 -20.47 -14.54
C PRO A 268 -2.91 -21.89 -14.52
N PRO A 269 -3.48 -22.35 -13.39
CA PRO A 269 -4.41 -23.47 -13.39
C PRO A 269 -5.60 -23.24 -14.33
N ASP A 270 -6.28 -24.30 -14.73
CA ASP A 270 -7.55 -24.18 -15.45
C ASP A 270 -8.68 -23.82 -14.47
N PHE A 271 -9.18 -22.60 -14.56
CA PHE A 271 -10.32 -22.09 -13.81
C PHE A 271 -11.64 -22.17 -14.60
N GLY A 272 -11.66 -22.89 -15.73
CA GLY A 272 -12.83 -23.09 -16.57
C GLY A 272 -13.37 -21.77 -17.12
N SER A 273 -14.66 -21.48 -16.89
CA SER A 273 -15.30 -20.25 -17.37
C SER A 273 -14.72 -18.96 -16.78
N TYR A 274 -13.88 -19.05 -15.75
CA TYR A 274 -13.24 -17.89 -15.10
C TYR A 274 -11.84 -17.56 -15.63
N ASN A 275 -11.32 -18.31 -16.61
CA ASN A 275 -9.96 -18.10 -17.14
C ASN A 275 -9.72 -16.65 -17.61
N ASP A 276 -10.66 -16.05 -18.33
CA ASP A 276 -10.54 -14.66 -18.81
C ASP A 276 -10.57 -13.64 -17.65
N ALA A 277 -11.44 -13.87 -16.66
CA ALA A 277 -11.53 -13.02 -15.47
C ALA A 277 -10.25 -13.06 -14.65
N VAL A 278 -9.67 -14.25 -14.47
CA VAL A 278 -8.38 -14.43 -13.81
C VAL A 278 -7.26 -13.75 -14.59
N ALA A 279 -7.19 -13.93 -15.91
CA ALA A 279 -6.20 -13.25 -16.75
C ALA A 279 -6.29 -11.72 -16.65
N GLY A 280 -7.51 -11.17 -16.63
CA GLY A 280 -7.76 -9.74 -16.39
C GLY A 280 -7.28 -9.28 -15.01
N TYR A 281 -7.52 -10.06 -13.96
CA TYR A 281 -7.04 -9.79 -12.61
C TYR A 281 -5.50 -9.77 -12.55
N VAL A 282 -4.83 -10.76 -13.15
CA VAL A 282 -3.35 -10.80 -13.25
C VAL A 282 -2.81 -9.57 -13.98
N LYS A 283 -3.42 -9.19 -15.10
CA LYS A 283 -3.03 -7.98 -15.84
C LYS A 283 -3.18 -6.71 -14.99
N SER A 284 -4.19 -6.66 -14.13
CA SER A 284 -4.44 -5.52 -13.25
C SER A 284 -3.39 -5.40 -12.15
N ILE A 285 -2.93 -6.54 -11.60
CA ILE A 285 -1.75 -6.56 -10.71
C ILE A 285 -0.52 -5.97 -11.42
N GLN A 286 -0.29 -6.33 -12.69
CA GLN A 286 0.85 -5.83 -13.46
C GLN A 286 0.78 -4.30 -13.67
N TYR A 287 -0.40 -3.75 -14.00
CA TYR A 287 -0.60 -2.30 -14.06
C TYR A 287 -0.34 -1.63 -12.71
N MET A 288 -0.83 -2.21 -11.62
CA MET A 288 -0.67 -1.66 -10.26
C MET A 288 0.81 -1.54 -9.87
N ILE A 289 1.58 -2.61 -10.10
CA ILE A 289 3.02 -2.65 -9.82
C ILE A 289 3.77 -1.57 -10.62
N THR A 290 3.52 -1.45 -11.92
CA THR A 290 4.16 -0.41 -12.75
C THR A 290 3.68 0.99 -12.36
N GLY A 291 2.41 1.14 -12.02
CA GLY A 291 1.84 2.39 -11.53
C GLY A 291 2.55 2.90 -10.27
N HIS A 292 2.87 2.01 -9.34
CA HIS A 292 3.65 2.34 -8.15
C HIS A 292 5.05 2.87 -8.47
N LYS A 293 5.74 2.22 -9.42
CA LYS A 293 7.07 2.65 -9.91
C LYS A 293 7.01 4.04 -10.51
N VAL A 294 6.10 4.28 -11.45
CA VAL A 294 5.97 5.57 -12.14
C VAL A 294 5.61 6.67 -11.14
N TRP A 295 4.72 6.41 -10.18
CA TRP A 295 4.45 7.38 -9.12
C TRP A 295 5.68 7.67 -8.26
N SER A 296 6.44 6.63 -7.88
CA SER A 296 7.66 6.77 -7.08
C SER A 296 8.75 7.60 -7.78
N GLU A 297 8.79 7.59 -9.12
CA GLU A 297 9.70 8.43 -9.92
C GLU A 297 9.31 9.92 -9.95
N LEU A 298 8.01 10.21 -9.82
CA LEU A 298 7.46 11.55 -10.01
C LEU A 298 7.13 12.27 -8.71
N THR A 299 6.90 11.53 -7.62
CA THR A 299 6.44 12.10 -6.36
C THR A 299 7.53 12.89 -5.64
N ALA A 300 7.16 14.06 -5.10
CA ALA A 300 8.03 14.82 -4.21
C ALA A 300 8.11 14.21 -2.79
N ARG A 301 7.31 13.17 -2.48
CA ARG A 301 7.28 12.53 -1.15
C ARG A 301 8.64 12.00 -0.70
N TYR A 302 9.45 11.49 -1.64
CA TYR A 302 10.76 10.90 -1.36
C TYR A 302 11.92 11.88 -1.57
N VAL A 303 11.63 13.09 -2.05
CA VAL A 303 12.67 14.11 -2.27
C VAL A 303 13.08 14.69 -0.94
N VAL A 304 14.34 14.46 -0.60
CA VAL A 304 15.06 15.14 0.47
C VAL A 304 15.35 16.57 0.03
N ALA A 305 14.90 17.57 0.78
CA ALA A 305 15.47 18.91 0.63
C ALA A 305 16.89 18.89 1.22
N ASP A 306 17.86 19.44 0.50
CA ASP A 306 19.24 19.64 0.97
C ASP A 306 19.29 20.55 2.21
#